data_AF-A0A134CDT7-F1
#
_entry.id   AF-A0A134CDT7-F1
#
_cell.length_a   1.000
_cell.length_b   1.000
_cell.length_c   1.000
_cell.angle_alpha   90.00
_cell.angle_beta   90.00
_cell.angle_gamma   90.00
#
_symmetry.space_group_name_H-M   'P 1'
#
loop_
_entity.id
_entity.type
_entity.pdbx_description
1 polymer ?
#
loop_
_entity_poly.entity_id
_entity_poly.type
_entity_poly.pdbx_seq_one_letter_code
_entity_poly.pdbx_strand_id
1 'polypeptide(L)'
;MYTEKEIKKYIKMLHLNPYAIKNIVEPTEEMKRIAVQENGQLLQYIESPSLEIQTLAIENAPKAIQYITDPSPELLIKAIKRGWNNLEYIQNPSPQLIRLALQESGWAIQYIKNPSLELQLLAVKKNYDAIKFIANPAPEVQQIAIEKNYEALRYVEHPTHEACCLAVKKSERALPLLRKITKADAREYLQLNILSVKYLPPHIVFSEKEWGDLLREVISQETVDETYIRNFINCHAFDKNGDVCPMNKLQFIYDYGSKKAKQITVDEKLSIK
;
A
#
# COMPACT_ATOMS: atom_id res chain seq x y z
N MET A 1 5.79 55.20 5.33
CA MET A 1 5.10 54.94 4.05
C MET A 1 6.06 55.19 2.91
N TYR A 2 6.15 54.25 1.97
CA TYR A 2 7.00 54.37 0.78
C TYR A 2 6.47 55.43 -0.19
N THR A 3 7.39 56.09 -0.90
CA THR A 3 7.05 56.93 -2.06
C THR A 3 6.68 56.09 -3.27
N GLU A 4 5.92 56.65 -4.22
CA GLU A 4 5.52 55.94 -5.45
C GLU A 4 6.74 55.43 -6.25
N LYS A 5 7.84 56.19 -6.25
CA LYS A 5 9.09 55.83 -6.91
C LYS A 5 9.75 54.63 -6.24
N GLU A 6 9.74 54.57 -4.90
CA GLU A 6 10.25 53.42 -4.14
C GLU A 6 9.40 52.17 -4.37
N ILE A 7 8.07 52.31 -4.36
CA ILE A 7 7.15 51.19 -4.65
C ILE A 7 7.45 50.59 -6.03
N LYS A 8 7.55 51.41 -7.08
CA LYS A 8 7.88 50.93 -8.44
C LYS A 8 9.24 50.24 -8.49
N LYS A 9 10.23 50.73 -7.75
CA LYS A 9 11.56 50.11 -7.65
C LYS A 9 11.48 48.73 -6.98
N TYR A 10 10.78 48.63 -5.86
CA TYR A 10 10.59 47.36 -5.13
C TYR A 10 9.80 46.34 -5.95
N ILE A 11 8.72 46.74 -6.62
CA ILE A 11 7.95 45.88 -7.52
C ILE A 11 8.85 45.32 -8.63
N LYS A 12 9.61 46.18 -9.31
CA LYS A 12 10.55 45.73 -10.36
C LYS A 12 11.59 44.76 -9.82
N MET A 13 12.10 45.01 -8.61
CA MET A 13 13.06 44.12 -7.96
C MET A 13 12.43 42.76 -7.60
N LEU A 14 11.20 42.72 -7.11
CA LEU A 14 10.51 41.49 -6.74
C LEU A 14 10.19 40.62 -7.96
N HIS A 15 9.85 41.21 -9.10
CA HIS A 15 9.70 40.46 -10.36
C HIS A 15 11.03 39.86 -10.86
N LEU A 16 12.16 40.49 -10.56
CA LEU A 16 13.48 39.95 -10.92
C LEU A 16 13.97 38.90 -9.92
N ASN A 17 13.70 39.11 -8.63
CA ASN A 17 14.07 38.22 -7.55
C ASN A 17 13.06 38.35 -6.38
N PRO A 18 12.09 37.42 -6.26
CA PRO A 18 11.04 37.52 -5.25
C PRO A 18 11.59 37.35 -3.82
N TYR A 19 12.76 36.73 -3.62
CA TYR A 19 13.42 36.62 -2.30
C TYR A 19 13.81 37.97 -1.71
N ALA A 20 13.86 39.02 -2.53
CA ALA A 20 14.15 40.36 -2.04
C ALA A 20 13.11 40.86 -1.03
N ILE A 21 11.91 40.23 -0.97
CA ILE A 21 10.88 40.50 0.06
C ILE A 21 11.41 40.41 1.48
N LYS A 22 12.38 39.51 1.74
CA LYS A 22 13.03 39.33 3.05
C LYS A 22 13.69 40.61 3.58
N ASN A 23 14.11 41.49 2.68
CA ASN A 23 14.86 42.71 3.02
C ASN A 23 13.99 43.97 2.93
N ILE A 24 12.69 43.86 2.61
CA ILE A 24 11.77 45.00 2.55
C ILE A 24 11.09 45.11 3.91
N VAL A 25 11.31 46.24 4.60
CA VAL A 25 10.65 46.53 5.88
C VAL A 25 9.19 46.89 5.63
N GLU A 26 8.22 46.28 6.32
CA GLU A 26 6.79 46.58 6.12
C GLU A 26 6.34 46.58 4.64
N PRO A 27 6.50 45.47 3.89
CA PRO A 27 6.15 45.42 2.47
C PRO A 27 4.66 45.71 2.26
N THR A 28 4.32 46.36 1.16
CA THR A 28 2.92 46.61 0.79
C THR A 28 2.21 45.31 0.42
N GLU A 29 0.87 45.28 0.46
CA GLU A 29 0.11 44.08 0.05
C GLU A 29 0.44 43.65 -1.38
N GLU A 30 0.68 44.58 -2.30
CA GLU A 30 1.10 44.26 -3.67
C GLU A 30 2.49 43.59 -3.72
N MET A 31 3.43 44.06 -2.91
CA MET A 31 4.76 43.45 -2.81
C MET A 31 4.67 42.03 -2.24
N LYS A 32 3.87 41.84 -1.19
CA LYS A 32 3.59 40.52 -0.60
C LYS A 32 2.97 39.59 -1.65
N ARG A 33 1.99 40.07 -2.41
CA ARG A 33 1.28 39.32 -3.47
C ARG A 33 2.25 38.82 -4.54
N ILE A 34 3.07 39.71 -5.10
CA ILE A 34 4.07 39.35 -6.11
C ILE A 34 5.01 38.26 -5.57
N ALA A 35 5.51 38.44 -4.34
CA ALA A 35 6.44 37.49 -3.76
C ALA A 35 5.84 36.08 -3.63
N VAL A 36 4.63 35.95 -3.07
CA VAL A 36 4.00 34.63 -2.85
C VAL A 36 3.44 34.00 -4.13
N GLN A 37 3.11 34.79 -5.14
CA GLN A 37 2.69 34.30 -6.46
C GLN A 37 3.84 33.65 -7.23
N GLU A 38 5.05 34.21 -7.12
CA GLU A 38 6.25 33.62 -7.71
C GLU A 38 6.74 32.41 -6.90
N ASN A 39 6.73 32.50 -5.56
CA ASN A 39 7.08 31.39 -4.68
C ASN A 39 6.34 31.48 -3.34
N GLY A 40 5.36 30.60 -3.14
CA GLY A 40 4.53 30.57 -1.94
C GLY A 40 5.31 30.31 -0.65
N GLN A 41 6.51 29.70 -0.71
CA GLN A 41 7.36 29.51 0.47
C GLN A 41 7.93 30.82 1.01
N LEU A 42 7.89 31.92 0.26
CA LEU A 42 8.31 33.23 0.73
C LEU A 42 7.36 33.82 1.77
N LEU A 43 6.20 33.19 2.01
CA LEU A 43 5.33 33.48 3.14
C LEU A 43 6.09 33.50 4.49
N GLN A 44 7.14 32.69 4.63
CA GLN A 44 8.00 32.65 5.82
C GLN A 44 8.66 33.99 6.18
N TYR A 45 8.76 34.92 5.21
CA TYR A 45 9.37 36.24 5.38
C TYR A 45 8.32 37.36 5.50
N ILE A 46 7.03 37.03 5.50
CA ILE A 46 5.95 38.01 5.55
C ILE A 46 5.33 37.97 6.94
N GLU A 47 5.51 39.05 7.69
CA GLU A 47 4.86 39.22 8.98
C GLU A 47 3.37 39.57 8.80
N SER A 48 2.52 38.94 9.62
CA SER A 48 1.06 39.14 9.64
C SER A 48 0.41 39.14 8.24
N PRO A 49 0.56 38.06 7.44
CA PRO A 49 0.02 38.00 6.09
C PRO A 49 -1.51 38.02 6.11
N SER A 50 -2.13 38.78 5.20
CA SER A 50 -3.58 38.77 5.01
C SER A 50 -4.07 37.40 4.51
N LEU A 51 -5.36 37.10 4.70
CA LEU A 51 -5.94 35.83 4.25
C LEU A 51 -5.75 35.61 2.73
N GLU A 52 -5.78 36.68 1.93
CA GLU A 52 -5.49 36.63 0.50
C GLU A 52 -4.05 36.17 0.23
N ILE A 53 -3.06 36.77 0.90
CA ILE A 53 -1.64 36.40 0.78
C ILE A 53 -1.39 34.96 1.24
N GLN A 54 -1.99 34.57 2.37
CA GLN A 54 -1.93 33.18 2.84
C GLN A 54 -2.51 32.22 1.80
N THR A 55 -3.67 32.55 1.24
CA THR A 55 -4.34 31.69 0.24
C THR A 55 -3.50 31.54 -1.02
N LEU A 56 -2.97 32.65 -1.56
CA LEU A 56 -2.10 32.62 -2.74
C LEU A 56 -0.83 31.81 -2.49
N ALA A 57 -0.22 31.95 -1.32
CA ALA A 57 0.95 31.17 -0.93
C ALA A 57 0.66 29.67 -0.90
N ILE A 58 -0.47 29.24 -0.33
CA ILE A 58 -0.88 27.83 -0.31
C ILE A 58 -1.22 27.29 -1.71
N GLU A 59 -1.82 28.12 -2.57
CA GLU A 59 -2.14 27.74 -3.95
C GLU A 59 -0.89 27.50 -4.80
N ASN A 60 0.15 28.30 -4.59
CA ASN A 60 1.44 28.14 -5.24
C ASN A 60 2.28 27.02 -4.61
N ALA A 61 2.43 27.04 -3.28
CA ALA A 61 3.24 26.09 -2.51
C ALA A 61 2.48 25.61 -1.26
N PRO A 62 1.75 24.47 -1.33
CA PRO A 62 0.91 23.98 -0.22
C PRO A 62 1.65 23.80 1.11
N LYS A 63 2.94 23.47 1.05
CA LYS A 63 3.85 23.35 2.21
C LYS A 63 4.01 24.68 2.98
N ALA A 64 3.68 25.82 2.39
CA ALA A 64 3.69 27.11 3.08
C ALA A 64 2.72 27.18 4.28
N ILE A 65 1.82 26.20 4.44
CA ILE A 65 0.95 26.07 5.61
C ILE A 65 1.73 26.05 6.93
N GLN A 66 2.97 25.53 6.90
CA GLN A 66 3.86 25.51 8.06
C GLN A 66 4.27 26.91 8.58
N TYR A 67 4.09 27.95 7.77
CA TYR A 67 4.43 29.33 8.11
C TYR A 67 3.23 30.15 8.57
N ILE A 68 2.03 29.55 8.63
CA ILE A 68 0.81 30.21 9.08
C ILE A 68 0.57 29.81 10.53
N THR A 69 0.51 30.79 11.43
CA THR A 69 0.06 30.58 12.81
C THR A 69 -1.46 30.47 12.81
N ASP A 70 -2.01 29.43 13.44
CA ASP A 70 -3.45 29.17 13.55
C ASP A 70 -4.22 29.29 12.21
N PRO A 71 -3.86 28.50 11.18
CA PRO A 71 -4.50 28.56 9.86
C PRO A 71 -5.99 28.23 9.94
N SER A 72 -6.80 28.90 9.13
CA SER A 72 -8.23 28.63 9.07
C SER A 72 -8.53 27.20 8.59
N PRO A 73 -9.68 26.61 8.97
CA PRO A 73 -10.09 25.30 8.48
C PRO A 73 -10.08 25.18 6.94
N GLU A 74 -10.44 26.24 6.22
CA GLU A 74 -10.46 26.28 4.76
C GLU A 74 -9.04 26.19 4.18
N LEU A 75 -8.06 26.89 4.79
CA LEU A 75 -6.66 26.82 4.38
C LEU A 75 -6.07 25.44 4.64
N LEU A 76 -6.37 24.84 5.79
CA LEU A 76 -5.96 23.47 6.13
C LEU A 76 -6.48 22.47 5.09
N ILE A 77 -7.78 22.54 4.77
CA ILE A 77 -8.41 21.68 3.75
C ILE A 77 -7.75 21.90 2.38
N LYS A 78 -7.51 23.16 1.99
CA LYS A 78 -6.87 23.49 0.71
C LYS A 78 -5.44 22.93 0.63
N ALA A 79 -4.66 23.07 1.69
CA ALA A 79 -3.30 22.52 1.77
C ALA A 79 -3.29 21.00 1.63
N ILE A 80 -4.19 20.29 2.31
CA ILE A 80 -4.31 18.82 2.21
C ILE A 80 -4.73 18.38 0.80
N LYS A 81 -5.74 19.02 0.19
CA LYS A 81 -6.20 18.68 -1.16
C LYS A 81 -5.13 18.89 -2.24
N ARG A 82 -4.20 19.83 -2.01
CA ARG A 82 -3.06 20.07 -2.91
C ARG A 82 -1.86 19.16 -2.61
N GLY A 83 -1.78 18.62 -1.40
CA GLY A 83 -0.76 17.66 -1.00
C GLY A 83 -1.11 17.03 0.34
N TRP A 84 -1.45 15.74 0.33
CA TRP A 84 -1.82 14.97 1.53
C TRP A 84 -0.72 14.97 2.59
N ASN A 85 0.54 15.08 2.17
CA ASN A 85 1.70 15.10 3.04
C ASN A 85 1.87 16.40 3.81
N ASN A 86 1.11 17.46 3.48
CA ASN A 86 1.07 18.68 4.29
C ASN A 86 0.48 18.43 5.69
N LEU A 87 -0.17 17.28 5.91
CA LEU A 87 -0.58 16.83 7.24
C LEU A 87 0.59 16.82 8.24
N GLU A 88 1.82 16.59 7.78
CA GLU A 88 3.05 16.66 8.59
C GLU A 88 3.21 18.00 9.32
N TYR A 89 2.79 19.11 8.70
CA TYR A 89 3.00 20.46 9.20
C TYR A 89 1.84 20.98 10.06
N ILE A 90 0.78 20.19 10.22
CA ILE A 90 -0.45 20.62 10.90
C ILE A 90 -0.42 20.07 12.33
N GLN A 91 -0.37 20.98 13.30
CA GLN A 91 -0.43 20.61 14.72
C GLN A 91 -1.86 20.21 15.10
N ASN A 92 -2.00 19.08 15.80
CA ASN A 92 -3.28 18.57 16.29
C ASN A 92 -4.41 18.57 15.22
N PRO A 93 -4.21 17.90 14.07
CA PRO A 93 -5.19 17.94 12.98
C PRO A 93 -6.53 17.34 13.41
N SER A 94 -7.63 17.95 12.95
CA SER A 94 -8.96 17.45 13.28
C SER A 94 -9.21 16.06 12.68
N PRO A 95 -10.11 15.25 13.27
CA PRO A 95 -10.48 13.95 12.70
C PRO A 95 -10.98 14.03 11.25
N GLN A 96 -11.66 15.11 10.87
CA GLN A 96 -12.10 15.34 9.50
C GLN A 96 -10.92 15.57 8.55
N LEU A 97 -9.94 16.35 8.98
CA LEU A 97 -8.75 16.66 8.18
C LEU A 97 -7.86 15.43 7.99
N ILE A 98 -7.71 14.63 9.05
CA ILE A 98 -7.04 13.32 9.00
C ILE A 98 -7.71 12.41 7.96
N ARG A 99 -9.05 12.28 8.02
CA ARG A 99 -9.79 11.46 7.06
C ARG A 99 -9.64 11.96 5.63
N LEU A 100 -9.68 13.28 5.42
CA LEU A 100 -9.44 13.90 4.12
C LEU A 100 -8.04 13.54 3.60
N ALA A 101 -6.99 13.65 4.42
CA ALA A 101 -5.64 13.31 4.00
C ALA A 101 -5.50 11.83 3.61
N LEU A 102 -6.14 10.92 4.35
CA LEU A 102 -6.19 9.48 4.02
C LEU A 102 -7.01 9.16 2.77
N GLN A 103 -8.04 9.96 2.48
CA GLN A 103 -8.80 9.85 1.23
C GLN A 103 -7.97 10.29 0.02
N GLU A 104 -7.11 11.30 0.17
CA GLU A 104 -6.16 11.72 -0.86
C GLU A 104 -5.06 10.67 -1.06
N SER A 105 -4.44 10.18 0.03
CA SER A 105 -3.47 9.08 0.00
C SER A 105 -3.43 8.29 1.30
N GLY A 106 -3.44 6.96 1.21
CA GLY A 106 -3.29 6.08 2.37
C GLY A 106 -1.95 6.24 3.08
N TRP A 107 -0.91 6.76 2.40
CA TRP A 107 0.39 7.04 3.01
C TRP A 107 0.36 8.19 4.01
N ALA A 108 -0.71 8.99 4.06
CA ALA A 108 -0.88 10.02 5.09
C ALA A 108 -0.92 9.43 6.51
N ILE A 109 -1.19 8.13 6.66
CA ILE A 109 -1.17 7.40 7.93
C ILE A 109 0.16 7.54 8.68
N GLN A 110 1.27 7.77 7.97
CA GLN A 110 2.60 7.95 8.56
C GLN A 110 2.70 9.18 9.48
N TYR A 111 1.82 10.16 9.31
CA TYR A 111 1.78 11.39 10.13
C TYR A 111 0.77 11.29 11.28
N ILE A 112 0.11 10.15 11.46
CA ILE A 112 -0.92 9.94 12.47
C ILE A 112 -0.34 9.07 13.58
N LYS A 113 -0.20 9.63 14.79
CA LYS A 113 0.25 8.88 15.96
C LYS A 113 -0.86 7.94 16.44
N ASN A 114 -0.53 6.68 16.67
CA ASN A 114 -1.45 5.64 17.18
C ASN A 114 -2.80 5.60 16.43
N PRO A 115 -2.79 5.34 15.11
CA PRO A 115 -4.01 5.39 14.31
C PRO A 115 -5.02 4.34 14.78
N SER A 116 -6.29 4.74 14.89
CA SER A 116 -7.39 3.81 15.19
C SER A 116 -7.55 2.77 14.09
N LEU A 117 -8.21 1.65 14.40
CA LEU A 117 -8.53 0.61 13.41
C LEU A 117 -9.20 1.20 12.16
N GLU A 118 -10.13 2.13 12.34
CA GLU A 118 -10.81 2.81 11.22
C GLU A 118 -9.82 3.52 10.28
N LEU A 119 -8.86 4.26 10.83
CA LEU A 119 -7.86 5.00 10.06
C LEU A 119 -6.87 4.06 9.37
N GLN A 120 -6.46 2.98 10.06
CA GLN A 120 -5.63 1.94 9.47
C GLN A 120 -6.32 1.29 8.27
N LEU A 121 -7.60 0.94 8.41
CA LEU A 121 -8.42 0.37 7.34
C LEU A 121 -8.57 1.33 6.17
N LEU A 122 -8.83 2.62 6.43
CA LEU A 122 -8.93 3.65 5.40
C LEU A 122 -7.61 3.78 4.62
N ALA A 123 -6.48 3.76 5.32
CA ALA A 123 -5.15 3.83 4.73
C ALA A 123 -4.89 2.66 3.77
N VAL A 124 -5.04 1.41 4.23
CA VAL A 124 -4.75 0.23 3.41
C VAL A 124 -5.76 0.00 2.28
N LYS A 125 -7.01 0.45 2.46
CA LYS A 125 -8.01 0.46 1.38
C LYS A 125 -7.61 1.42 0.27
N LYS A 126 -6.99 2.56 0.58
CA LYS A 126 -6.49 3.51 -0.42
C LYS A 126 -5.17 3.04 -1.05
N ASN A 127 -4.17 2.70 -0.23
CA ASN A 127 -2.86 2.22 -0.63
C ASN A 127 -2.48 1.00 0.21
N TYR A 128 -2.47 -0.20 -0.39
CA TYR A 128 -2.20 -1.44 0.36
C TYR A 128 -0.86 -1.38 1.11
N ASP A 129 0.15 -0.73 0.51
CA ASP A 129 1.50 -0.62 1.05
C ASP A 129 1.61 0.45 2.15
N ALA A 130 0.55 1.21 2.45
CA ALA A 130 0.48 2.08 3.62
C ALA A 130 0.62 1.31 4.93
N ILE A 131 0.37 -0.01 4.91
CA ILE A 131 0.59 -0.89 6.06
C ILE A 131 2.04 -0.83 6.58
N LYS A 132 3.02 -0.46 5.73
CA LYS A 132 4.43 -0.26 6.13
C LYS A 132 4.63 0.84 7.18
N PHE A 133 3.66 1.74 7.31
CA PHE A 133 3.68 2.86 8.26
C PHE A 133 2.80 2.61 9.49
N ILE A 134 2.21 1.42 9.62
CA ILE A 134 1.35 1.04 10.74
C ILE A 134 2.15 0.13 11.66
N ALA A 135 2.45 0.59 12.87
CA ALA A 135 3.02 -0.26 13.90
C ALA A 135 1.96 -1.28 14.35
N ASN A 136 2.29 -2.58 14.31
CA ASN A 136 1.42 -3.68 14.72
C ASN A 136 0.00 -3.61 14.09
N PRO A 137 -0.12 -3.70 12.75
CA PRO A 137 -1.40 -3.60 12.07
C PRO A 137 -2.37 -4.69 12.54
N ALA A 138 -3.62 -4.31 12.82
CA ALA A 138 -4.64 -5.26 13.25
C ALA A 138 -4.86 -6.38 12.21
N PRO A 139 -5.32 -7.58 12.62
CA PRO A 139 -5.49 -8.72 11.70
C PRO A 139 -6.29 -8.39 10.44
N GLU A 140 -7.40 -7.66 10.59
CA GLU A 140 -8.26 -7.23 9.46
C GLU A 140 -7.54 -6.27 8.49
N VAL A 141 -6.65 -5.42 9.01
CA VAL A 141 -5.84 -4.48 8.22
C VAL A 141 -4.84 -5.25 7.36
N GLN A 142 -4.19 -6.27 7.94
CA GLN A 142 -3.29 -7.15 7.21
C GLN A 142 -4.01 -7.87 6.08
N GLN A 143 -5.17 -8.46 6.37
CA GLN A 143 -5.98 -9.17 5.37
C GLN A 143 -6.40 -8.25 4.22
N ILE A 144 -6.89 -7.04 4.50
CA ILE A 144 -7.30 -6.09 3.45
C ILE A 144 -6.11 -5.65 2.59
N ALA A 145 -4.95 -5.40 3.20
CA ALA A 145 -3.75 -5.04 2.45
C ALA A 145 -3.32 -6.19 1.52
N ILE A 146 -3.31 -7.43 2.03
CA ILE A 146 -2.95 -8.64 1.28
C ILE A 146 -3.96 -8.96 0.18
N GLU A 147 -5.25 -8.75 0.44
CA GLU A 147 -6.31 -8.95 -0.55
C GLU A 147 -6.12 -8.02 -1.75
N LYS A 148 -5.64 -6.79 -1.52
CA LYS A 148 -5.24 -5.88 -2.59
C LYS A 148 -3.95 -6.29 -3.28
N ASN A 149 -2.95 -6.70 -2.54
CA ASN A 149 -1.69 -7.22 -3.08
C ASN A 149 -0.99 -8.10 -2.04
N TYR A 150 -0.72 -9.37 -2.39
CA TYR A 150 -0.04 -10.32 -1.50
C TYR A 150 1.33 -9.83 -1.04
N GLU A 151 1.98 -8.95 -1.82
CA GLU A 151 3.27 -8.36 -1.45
C GLU A 151 3.19 -7.50 -0.19
N ALA A 152 1.99 -7.05 0.24
CA ALA A 152 1.78 -6.35 1.51
C ALA A 152 2.39 -7.09 2.70
N LEU A 153 2.42 -8.43 2.63
CA LEU A 153 2.99 -9.31 3.63
C LEU A 153 4.44 -8.95 3.97
N ARG A 154 5.23 -8.43 3.01
CA ARG A 154 6.64 -8.06 3.25
C ARG A 154 6.83 -6.93 4.26
N TYR A 155 5.79 -6.13 4.48
CA TYR A 155 5.81 -4.98 5.37
C TYR A 155 5.28 -5.30 6.78
N VAL A 156 4.74 -6.50 6.99
CA VAL A 156 4.19 -6.92 8.28
C VAL A 156 5.25 -7.69 9.06
N GLU A 157 5.66 -7.16 10.21
CA GLU A 157 6.71 -7.78 11.03
C GLU A 157 6.26 -9.12 11.64
N HIS A 158 5.02 -9.15 12.11
CA HIS A 158 4.37 -10.31 12.74
C HIS A 158 3.02 -10.57 12.06
N PRO A 159 3.02 -11.19 10.86
CA PRO A 159 1.77 -11.48 10.16
C PRO A 159 0.96 -12.53 10.92
N THR A 160 -0.37 -12.40 10.89
CA THR A 160 -1.24 -13.44 11.45
C THR A 160 -1.22 -14.69 10.57
N HIS A 161 -1.63 -15.83 11.13
CA HIS A 161 -1.78 -17.07 10.39
C HIS A 161 -2.66 -16.91 9.15
N GLU A 162 -3.81 -16.27 9.33
CA GLU A 162 -4.78 -16.01 8.26
C GLU A 162 -4.20 -15.11 7.17
N ALA A 163 -3.40 -14.11 7.55
CA ALA A 163 -2.70 -13.23 6.61
C ALA A 163 -1.69 -14.02 5.75
N CYS A 164 -0.91 -14.91 6.37
CA CYS A 164 0.03 -15.79 5.65
C CYS A 164 -0.70 -16.72 4.67
N CYS A 165 -1.74 -17.41 5.14
CA CYS A 165 -2.55 -18.31 4.32
C CYS A 165 -3.21 -17.58 3.14
N LEU A 166 -3.76 -16.38 3.38
CA LEU A 166 -4.35 -15.55 2.33
C LEU A 166 -3.31 -15.14 1.28
N ALA A 167 -2.13 -14.72 1.70
CA ALA A 167 -1.07 -14.30 0.78
C ALA A 167 -0.62 -15.46 -0.12
N VAL A 168 -0.40 -16.65 0.44
CA VAL A 168 -0.02 -17.86 -0.31
C VAL A 168 -1.12 -18.32 -1.27
N LYS A 169 -2.38 -18.27 -0.81
CA LYS A 169 -3.53 -18.59 -1.67
C LYS A 169 -3.61 -17.67 -2.89
N LYS A 170 -3.30 -16.38 -2.72
CA LYS A 170 -3.29 -15.39 -3.82
C LYS A 170 -2.08 -15.54 -4.73
N SER A 171 -0.91 -15.86 -4.18
CA SER A 171 0.28 -16.14 -4.98
C SER A 171 1.26 -17.05 -4.24
N GLU A 172 1.75 -18.05 -4.95
CA GLU A 172 2.84 -18.92 -4.52
C GLU A 172 4.13 -18.15 -4.20
N ARG A 173 4.29 -16.94 -4.79
CA ARG A 173 5.40 -16.01 -4.56
C ARG A 173 5.33 -15.31 -3.21
N ALA A 174 4.27 -15.52 -2.43
CA ALA A 174 4.21 -15.07 -1.05
C ALA A 174 5.10 -15.91 -0.13
N LEU A 175 5.35 -17.19 -0.47
CA LEU A 175 6.09 -18.12 0.39
C LEU A 175 7.49 -17.58 0.77
N PRO A 176 8.31 -17.03 -0.15
CA PRO A 176 9.61 -16.44 0.19
C PRO A 176 9.53 -15.18 1.08
N LEU A 177 8.37 -14.54 1.22
CA LEU A 177 8.19 -13.37 2.08
C LEU A 177 8.01 -13.75 3.55
N LEU A 178 7.73 -15.03 3.83
CA LEU A 178 7.55 -15.55 5.18
C LEU A 178 8.92 -15.83 5.81
N ARG A 179 9.21 -15.16 6.94
CA ARG A 179 10.54 -15.20 7.58
C ARG A 179 10.91 -16.59 8.13
N LYS A 180 9.93 -17.33 8.65
CA LYS A 180 10.11 -18.65 9.26
C LYS A 180 8.94 -19.54 8.87
N ILE A 181 9.24 -20.69 8.29
CA ILE A 181 8.26 -21.67 7.84
C ILE A 181 8.71 -23.02 8.40
N THR A 182 7.82 -23.70 9.12
CA THR A 182 8.01 -25.09 9.53
C THR A 182 7.54 -26.04 8.43
N LYS A 183 7.89 -27.32 8.53
CA LYS A 183 7.35 -28.33 7.59
C LYS A 183 5.81 -28.44 7.65
N ALA A 184 5.21 -28.19 8.82
CA ALA A 184 3.76 -28.15 8.98
C ALA A 184 3.14 -26.96 8.23
N ASP A 185 3.71 -25.76 8.39
CA ASP A 185 3.26 -24.57 7.66
C ASP A 185 3.39 -24.78 6.15
N ALA A 186 4.53 -25.34 5.69
CA ALA A 186 4.74 -25.65 4.28
C ALA A 186 3.68 -26.61 3.73
N ARG A 187 3.29 -27.64 4.51
CA ARG A 187 2.21 -28.56 4.13
C ARG A 187 0.90 -27.80 3.94
N GLU A 188 0.51 -26.94 4.88
CA GLU A 188 -0.72 -26.15 4.78
C GLU A 188 -0.69 -25.21 3.58
N TYR A 189 0.42 -24.49 3.36
CA TYR A 189 0.59 -23.60 2.22
C TYR A 189 0.52 -24.32 0.87
N LEU A 190 1.06 -25.54 0.79
CA LEU A 190 0.93 -26.39 -0.39
C LEU A 190 -0.50 -26.86 -0.62
N GLN A 191 -1.27 -27.11 0.44
CA GLN A 191 -2.70 -27.45 0.34
C GLN A 191 -3.55 -26.26 -0.14
N LEU A 192 -3.13 -25.03 0.17
CA LEU A 192 -3.77 -23.81 -0.32
C LEU A 192 -3.40 -23.49 -1.77
N ASN A 193 -2.13 -23.67 -2.13
CA ASN A 193 -1.60 -23.37 -3.45
C ASN A 193 -0.43 -24.31 -3.80
N ILE A 194 -0.72 -25.32 -4.62
CA ILE A 194 0.26 -26.34 -5.02
C ILE A 194 1.47 -25.77 -5.77
N LEU A 195 1.37 -24.59 -6.39
CA LEU A 195 2.50 -23.95 -7.08
C LEU A 195 3.57 -23.44 -6.11
N SER A 196 3.25 -23.35 -4.80
CA SER A 196 4.20 -23.02 -3.73
C SER A 196 5.37 -24.00 -3.65
N VAL A 197 5.22 -25.20 -4.22
CA VAL A 197 6.30 -26.18 -4.37
C VAL A 197 7.57 -25.58 -5.00
N LYS A 198 7.43 -24.61 -5.91
CA LYS A 198 8.54 -23.94 -6.59
C LYS A 198 9.41 -23.07 -5.67
N TYR A 199 8.87 -22.71 -4.50
CA TYR A 199 9.47 -21.74 -3.58
C TYR A 199 9.76 -22.35 -2.21
N LEU A 200 9.60 -23.68 -2.05
CA LEU A 200 9.88 -24.35 -0.78
C LEU A 200 11.34 -24.11 -0.35
N PRO A 201 11.57 -23.80 0.93
CA PRO A 201 12.93 -23.74 1.45
C PRO A 201 13.65 -25.09 1.26
N PRO A 202 14.93 -25.12 0.83
CA PRO A 202 15.64 -26.38 0.54
C PRO A 202 15.73 -27.38 1.70
N HIS A 203 15.63 -26.89 2.93
CA HIS A 203 15.66 -27.73 4.14
C HIS A 203 14.31 -28.41 4.45
N ILE A 204 13.22 -28.00 3.80
CA ILE A 204 11.89 -28.62 3.94
C ILE A 204 11.73 -29.67 2.84
N VAL A 205 11.83 -30.95 3.23
CA VAL A 205 11.73 -32.09 2.32
C VAL A 205 10.52 -32.94 2.70
N PHE A 206 9.76 -33.37 1.71
CA PHE A 206 8.63 -34.29 1.84
C PHE A 206 8.96 -35.63 1.17
N SER A 207 8.63 -36.75 1.80
CA SER A 207 8.72 -38.07 1.19
C SER A 207 7.60 -38.29 0.18
N GLU A 208 7.74 -39.28 -0.71
CA GLU A 208 6.68 -39.65 -1.67
C GLU A 208 5.33 -39.92 -0.99
N LYS A 209 5.37 -40.63 0.15
CA LYS A 209 4.18 -40.86 0.97
C LYS A 209 3.53 -39.55 1.44
N GLU A 210 4.32 -38.61 1.97
CA GLU A 210 3.79 -37.34 2.48
C GLU A 210 3.18 -36.48 1.36
N TRP A 211 3.79 -36.50 0.16
CA TRP A 211 3.23 -35.87 -1.04
C TRP A 211 1.92 -36.52 -1.46
N GLY A 212 1.88 -37.85 -1.53
CA GLY A 212 0.67 -38.60 -1.84
C GLY A 212 -0.46 -38.31 -0.85
N ASP A 213 -0.15 -38.29 0.45
CA ASP A 213 -1.11 -37.99 1.51
C ASP A 213 -1.62 -36.54 1.42
N LEU A 214 -0.72 -35.57 1.17
CA LEU A 214 -1.07 -34.15 0.98
C LEU A 214 -2.02 -33.96 -0.20
N LEU A 215 -1.64 -34.47 -1.37
CA LEU A 215 -2.42 -34.30 -2.59
C LEU A 215 -3.77 -34.99 -2.46
N ARG A 216 -3.79 -36.22 -1.92
CA ARG A 216 -5.03 -36.99 -1.67
C ARG A 216 -6.01 -36.20 -0.81
N GLU A 217 -5.53 -35.66 0.30
CA GLU A 217 -6.35 -34.91 1.27
C GLU A 217 -7.05 -33.71 0.63
N VAL A 218 -6.42 -33.03 -0.33
CA VAL A 218 -7.02 -31.89 -1.05
C VAL A 218 -7.97 -32.35 -2.15
N ILE A 219 -7.51 -33.23 -3.03
CA ILE A 219 -8.28 -33.59 -4.23
C ILE A 219 -9.51 -34.46 -3.91
N SER A 220 -9.54 -35.14 -2.77
CA SER A 220 -10.70 -35.95 -2.35
C SER A 220 -11.87 -35.10 -1.84
N GLN A 221 -11.69 -33.79 -1.64
CA GLN A 221 -12.73 -32.91 -1.14
C GLN A 221 -13.67 -32.48 -2.27
N GLU A 222 -14.99 -32.54 -2.05
CA GLU A 222 -15.97 -32.00 -3.01
C GLU A 222 -15.95 -30.46 -3.06
N THR A 223 -15.41 -29.81 -2.03
CA THR A 223 -15.19 -28.36 -1.96
C THR A 223 -13.89 -27.90 -2.61
N VAL A 224 -13.09 -28.82 -3.19
CA VAL A 224 -11.78 -28.48 -3.76
C VAL A 224 -11.87 -27.32 -4.76
N ASP A 225 -10.90 -26.42 -4.70
CA ASP A 225 -10.82 -25.26 -5.56
C ASP A 225 -10.44 -25.67 -6.99
N GLU A 226 -11.13 -25.10 -7.98
CA GLU A 226 -10.93 -25.41 -9.39
C GLU A 226 -9.52 -25.03 -9.87
N THR A 227 -9.04 -23.87 -9.43
CA THR A 227 -7.69 -23.38 -9.74
C THR A 227 -6.63 -24.30 -9.15
N TYR A 228 -6.87 -24.89 -7.96
CA TYR A 228 -5.94 -25.85 -7.38
C TYR A 228 -5.76 -27.09 -8.28
N ILE A 229 -6.87 -27.70 -8.73
CA ILE A 229 -6.82 -28.90 -9.59
C ILE A 229 -6.12 -28.59 -10.90
N ARG A 230 -6.46 -27.48 -11.56
CA ARG A 230 -5.78 -27.05 -12.80
C ARG A 230 -4.29 -26.83 -12.59
N ASN A 231 -3.92 -26.10 -11.53
CA ASN A 231 -2.53 -25.87 -11.19
C ASN A 231 -1.77 -27.17 -10.93
N PHE A 232 -2.36 -28.13 -10.24
CA PHE A 232 -1.74 -29.44 -10.01
C PHE A 232 -1.53 -30.21 -11.32
N ILE A 233 -2.55 -30.30 -12.18
CA ILE A 233 -2.48 -30.98 -13.48
C ILE A 233 -1.40 -30.36 -14.38
N ASN A 234 -1.23 -29.04 -14.33
CA ASN A 234 -0.29 -28.31 -15.17
C ASN A 234 1.09 -28.09 -14.50
N CYS A 235 1.30 -28.53 -13.25
CA CYS A 235 2.57 -28.36 -12.57
C CYS A 235 3.57 -29.46 -12.95
N HIS A 236 4.66 -29.06 -13.62
CA HIS A 236 5.72 -29.96 -14.08
C HIS A 236 6.47 -30.67 -12.95
N ALA A 237 6.47 -30.11 -11.74
CA ALA A 237 7.11 -30.70 -10.57
C ALA A 237 6.62 -32.14 -10.26
N PHE A 238 5.40 -32.45 -10.68
CA PHE A 238 4.72 -33.73 -10.44
C PHE A 238 4.51 -34.57 -11.71
N ASP A 239 5.08 -34.14 -12.86
CA ASP A 239 5.07 -34.96 -14.08
C ASP A 239 5.90 -36.23 -13.88
N LYS A 240 5.71 -37.26 -14.72
CA LYS A 240 6.46 -38.53 -14.64
C LYS A 240 7.99 -38.36 -14.71
N ASN A 241 8.44 -37.25 -15.26
CA ASN A 241 9.84 -36.84 -15.38
C ASN A 241 10.16 -35.58 -14.56
N GLY A 242 9.28 -35.18 -13.64
CA GLY A 242 9.47 -34.02 -12.77
C GLY A 242 10.40 -34.30 -11.60
N ASP A 243 10.81 -33.24 -10.90
CA ASP A 243 11.88 -33.32 -9.89
C ASP A 243 11.39 -33.44 -8.44
N VAL A 244 10.07 -33.33 -8.18
CA VAL A 244 9.53 -33.29 -6.81
C VAL A 244 8.88 -34.60 -6.39
N CYS A 245 7.85 -35.03 -7.11
CA CYS A 245 7.17 -36.30 -6.85
C CYS A 245 6.58 -36.83 -8.16
N PRO A 246 7.38 -37.59 -8.94
CA PRO A 246 6.97 -38.08 -10.24
C PRO A 246 5.74 -38.98 -10.15
N MET A 247 4.67 -38.65 -10.88
CA MET A 247 3.46 -39.48 -10.86
C MET A 247 2.62 -39.37 -12.13
N ASN A 248 1.72 -40.34 -12.32
CA ASN A 248 0.63 -40.20 -13.27
C ASN A 248 -0.50 -39.40 -12.62
N LYS A 249 -0.46 -38.07 -12.74
CA LYS A 249 -1.46 -37.16 -12.14
C LYS A 249 -2.90 -37.50 -12.51
N LEU A 250 -3.14 -37.92 -13.75
CA LEU A 250 -4.49 -38.29 -14.22
C LEU A 250 -5.00 -39.54 -13.52
N GLN A 251 -4.16 -40.57 -13.44
CA GLN A 251 -4.52 -41.79 -12.71
C GLN A 251 -4.70 -41.50 -11.21
N PHE A 252 -3.85 -40.67 -10.63
CA PHE A 252 -3.94 -40.29 -9.23
C PHE A 252 -5.27 -39.58 -8.91
N ILE A 253 -5.72 -38.64 -9.76
CA ILE A 253 -7.02 -37.98 -9.61
C ILE A 253 -8.18 -38.96 -9.87
N TYR A 254 -8.02 -39.90 -10.81
CA TYR A 254 -9.03 -40.94 -11.04
C TYR A 254 -9.22 -41.83 -9.81
N ASP A 255 -8.13 -42.25 -9.17
CA ASP A 255 -8.17 -43.16 -8.02
C ASP A 255 -8.66 -42.46 -6.75
N TYR A 256 -8.22 -41.22 -6.50
CA TYR A 256 -8.40 -40.55 -5.20
C TYR A 256 -9.20 -39.24 -5.24
N GLY A 257 -9.43 -38.67 -6.42
CA GLY A 257 -10.14 -37.41 -6.57
C GLY A 257 -11.65 -37.51 -6.30
N SER A 258 -12.21 -36.42 -5.80
CA SER A 258 -13.65 -36.17 -5.69
C SER A 258 -14.32 -36.16 -7.07
N LYS A 259 -15.66 -36.22 -7.11
CA LYS A 259 -16.39 -36.11 -8.38
C LYS A 259 -16.08 -34.78 -9.06
N LYS A 260 -16.03 -33.69 -8.28
CA LYS A 260 -15.64 -32.36 -8.75
C LYS A 260 -14.23 -32.34 -9.34
N ALA A 261 -13.24 -32.89 -8.63
CA ALA A 261 -11.85 -32.93 -9.12
C ALA A 261 -11.71 -33.67 -10.47
N LYS A 262 -12.40 -34.80 -10.60
CA LYS A 262 -12.44 -35.60 -11.84
C LYS A 262 -13.05 -34.82 -13.01
N GLN A 263 -14.16 -34.12 -12.77
CA GLN A 263 -14.81 -33.28 -13.78
C GLN A 263 -13.86 -32.18 -14.28
N ILE A 264 -13.27 -31.39 -13.36
CA ILE A 264 -12.33 -30.31 -13.70
C ILE A 264 -11.15 -30.86 -14.52
N THR A 265 -10.65 -32.06 -14.17
CA THR A 265 -9.54 -32.71 -14.87
C THR A 265 -9.89 -33.05 -16.32
N VAL A 266 -11.10 -33.55 -16.56
CA VAL A 266 -11.58 -33.85 -17.92
C VAL A 266 -11.72 -32.55 -18.72
N ASP A 267 -12.35 -31.54 -18.14
CA ASP A 267 -12.58 -30.24 -18.78
C ASP A 267 -11.25 -29.56 -19.19
N GLU A 268 -10.26 -29.57 -18.29
CA GLU A 268 -8.91 -29.04 -18.56
C GLU A 268 -8.23 -29.77 -19.73
N LYS A 269 -8.36 -31.10 -19.83
CA LYS A 269 -7.75 -31.88 -20.92
C LYS A 269 -8.44 -31.70 -22.26
N LEU A 270 -9.77 -31.50 -22.27
CA LEU A 270 -10.51 -31.22 -23.50
C LEU A 270 -10.27 -29.80 -24.04
N SER A 271 -9.84 -28.88 -23.17
CA SER A 271 -9.54 -27.48 -23.51
C SER A 271 -8.18 -27.28 -24.17
N ILE A 272 -7.26 -28.23 -24.02
CA ILE A 272 -5.96 -28.26 -24.69
C ILE A 272 -6.17 -28.85 -26.10
N LYS A 273 -6.61 -28.02 -27.04
CA LYS A 273 -6.62 -28.28 -28.48
C LYS A 273 -5.65 -27.38 -29.21
#